data_AF-A0A7V8FP33-F1
#
_entry.id   AF-A0A7V8FP33-F1
#
_cell.length_a   1.000
_cell.length_b   1.000
_cell.length_c   1.000
_cell.angle_alpha   90.00
_cell.angle_beta   90.00
_cell.angle_gamma   90.00
#
_symmetry.space_group_name_H-M   'P 1'
#
loop_
_entity.id
_entity.type
_entity.pdbx_description
1 polymer ?
#
loop_
_entity_poly.entity_id
_entity_poly.type
_entity_poly.pdbx_seq_one_letter_code
_entity_poly.pdbx_strand_id
1 'polypeptide(L)'
;MNRFFVLALAALAAGLPAHAQVSVPGPSGALVYADGGNGRYQSLTFRRADGRVLSAFDDGLEFAYDPRHDADKLSPDRRYTFVSFSAQGEDGTAASSEYLCAFVRMDDGCVVHVAQGSVCGGQWQPPHRWTHADGRRAEPVTDHPPKMAEIVAAYASGHKDGSQVSQPRVLAYLAEGTSFDNLLACDPPGADNRNSYSKMLALLKADRDTQNAARLRAALKAGPRPAATHAVPDSPSATRKEVLDFLGSPRP
;
A
#
# COMPACT_ATOMS: atom_id res chain seq x y z
N MET A 1 47.80 -51.71 15.77
CA MET A 1 46.86 -51.48 14.65
C MET A 1 45.49 -51.14 15.23
N ASN A 2 44.99 -49.93 14.91
CA ASN A 2 43.60 -49.43 14.90
C ASN A 2 42.62 -49.87 16.03
N ARG A 3 41.82 -48.99 16.65
CA ARG A 3 40.84 -48.10 16.02
C ARG A 3 40.41 -46.99 16.99
N PHE A 4 40.50 -45.73 16.54
CA PHE A 4 39.80 -44.60 17.13
C PHE A 4 38.31 -44.68 16.74
N PHE A 5 37.40 -44.66 17.72
CA PHE A 5 35.97 -44.45 17.50
C PHE A 5 35.71 -42.94 17.55
N VAL A 6 35.41 -42.33 16.40
CA VAL A 6 34.92 -40.95 16.33
C VAL A 6 33.39 -41.02 16.32
N LEU A 7 32.75 -40.59 17.41
CA LEU A 7 31.31 -40.34 17.48
C LEU A 7 31.03 -39.00 16.78
N ALA A 8 30.43 -39.05 15.60
CA ALA A 8 29.91 -37.86 14.93
C ALA A 8 28.56 -37.48 15.55
N LEU A 9 28.52 -36.38 16.30
CA LEU A 9 27.27 -35.70 16.68
C LEU A 9 26.69 -35.04 15.42
N ALA A 10 25.61 -35.58 14.88
CA ALA A 10 24.79 -34.87 13.90
C ALA A 10 23.93 -33.82 14.64
N ALA A 11 24.30 -32.55 14.52
CA ALA A 11 23.46 -31.46 14.97
C ALA A 11 22.24 -31.36 14.03
N LEU A 12 21.07 -31.78 14.52
CA LEU A 12 19.78 -31.49 13.89
C LEU A 12 19.55 -29.98 13.98
N ALA A 13 19.88 -29.25 12.92
CA ALA A 13 19.36 -27.91 12.71
C ALA A 13 17.85 -28.03 12.48
N ALA A 14 17.06 -27.86 13.54
CA ALA A 14 15.63 -27.66 13.41
C ALA A 14 15.42 -26.34 12.65
N GLY A 15 15.12 -26.45 11.36
CA GLY A 15 14.70 -25.31 10.56
C GLY A 15 13.45 -24.71 11.19
N LEU A 16 13.56 -23.48 11.66
CA LEU A 16 12.38 -22.68 12.01
C LEU A 16 11.45 -22.68 10.78
N PRO A 17 10.12 -22.79 10.97
CA PRO A 17 9.20 -22.74 9.85
C PRO A 17 9.44 -21.44 9.09
N ALA A 18 9.81 -21.55 7.82
CA ALA A 18 9.93 -20.41 6.95
C ALA A 18 8.55 -19.74 6.89
N HIS A 19 8.41 -18.57 7.51
CA HIS A 19 7.18 -17.78 7.41
C HIS A 19 6.88 -17.56 5.93
N ALA A 20 5.66 -17.90 5.50
CA ALA A 20 5.31 -17.79 4.09
C ALA A 20 5.28 -16.31 3.70
N GLN A 21 6.02 -15.97 2.66
CA GLN A 21 6.10 -14.61 2.12
C GLN A 21 5.68 -14.63 0.66
N VAL A 22 4.83 -13.68 0.28
CA VAL A 22 4.39 -13.50 -1.11
C VAL A 22 4.64 -12.05 -1.52
N SER A 23 5.10 -11.86 -2.76
CA SER A 23 5.43 -10.54 -3.28
C SER A 23 4.69 -10.26 -4.59
N VAL A 24 4.08 -9.08 -4.65
CA VAL A 24 3.36 -8.56 -5.81
C VAL A 24 4.20 -7.42 -6.42
N PRO A 25 4.87 -7.65 -7.56
CA PRO A 25 5.79 -6.68 -8.13
C PRO A 25 5.05 -5.52 -8.82
N GLY A 26 5.48 -4.30 -8.52
CA GLY A 26 5.05 -3.06 -9.18
C GLY A 26 6.20 -2.33 -9.88
N PRO A 27 5.94 -1.18 -10.50
CA PRO A 27 6.94 -0.43 -11.26
C PRO A 27 8.13 0.06 -10.42
N SER A 28 7.90 0.48 -9.17
CA SER A 28 8.91 1.13 -8.31
C SER A 28 9.31 0.30 -7.09
N GLY A 29 8.81 -0.94 -6.99
CA GLY A 29 8.98 -1.79 -5.82
C GLY A 29 8.06 -2.99 -5.85
N ALA A 30 7.77 -3.54 -4.68
CA ALA A 30 6.84 -4.64 -4.54
C ALA A 30 6.04 -4.52 -3.24
N LEU A 31 4.78 -4.93 -3.30
CA LEU A 31 3.97 -5.16 -2.12
C LEU A 31 4.32 -6.56 -1.57
N VAL A 32 4.60 -6.67 -0.29
CA VAL A 32 5.11 -7.88 0.38
C VAL A 32 4.16 -8.27 1.49
N TYR A 33 3.50 -9.41 1.30
CA TYR A 33 2.68 -10.12 2.27
C TYR A 33 3.59 -11.08 3.05
N ALA A 34 3.56 -11.02 4.38
CA ALA A 34 4.44 -11.81 5.25
C ALA A 34 3.72 -12.27 6.53
N ASP A 35 4.43 -13.05 7.34
CA ASP A 35 3.97 -13.51 8.66
C ASP A 35 2.63 -14.24 8.58
N GLY A 36 2.50 -15.11 7.57
CA GLY A 36 1.25 -15.77 7.25
C GLY A 36 1.42 -17.10 6.50
N GLY A 37 0.32 -17.55 5.91
CA GLY A 37 0.20 -18.78 5.14
C GLY A 37 -1.23 -19.03 4.71
N ASN A 38 -1.43 -19.88 3.69
CA ASN A 38 -2.76 -20.27 3.20
C ASN A 38 -3.67 -19.10 2.81
N GLY A 39 -3.10 -18.06 2.19
CA GLY A 39 -3.84 -16.91 1.69
C GLY A 39 -4.16 -15.82 2.72
N ARG A 40 -3.67 -15.96 3.97
CA ARG A 40 -3.86 -14.99 5.06
C ARG A 40 -2.52 -14.55 5.62
N TYR A 41 -2.33 -13.26 5.85
CA TYR A 41 -1.06 -12.65 6.26
C TYR A 41 -1.27 -11.61 7.34
N GLN A 42 -0.33 -11.50 8.27
CA GLN A 42 -0.39 -10.54 9.38
C GLN A 42 0.44 -9.27 9.12
N SER A 43 1.22 -9.26 8.04
CA SER A 43 2.07 -8.14 7.68
C SER A 43 1.96 -7.83 6.19
N LEU A 44 1.80 -6.55 5.89
CA LEU A 44 1.79 -6.02 4.53
C LEU A 44 2.65 -4.77 4.44
N THR A 45 3.71 -4.83 3.65
CA THR A 45 4.63 -3.70 3.46
C THR A 45 4.89 -3.44 2.00
N PHE A 46 5.16 -2.18 1.65
CA PHE A 46 5.67 -1.83 0.34
C PHE A 46 7.19 -1.66 0.41
N ARG A 47 7.91 -2.53 -0.31
CA ARG A 47 9.37 -2.48 -0.41
C ARG A 47 9.76 -1.82 -1.72
N ARG A 48 10.38 -0.64 -1.63
CA ARG A 48 10.90 0.08 -2.79
C ARG A 48 12.15 -0.60 -3.35
N ALA A 49 12.44 -0.34 -4.62
CA ALA A 49 13.66 -0.81 -5.29
C ALA A 49 14.95 -0.32 -4.60
N ASP A 50 14.90 0.82 -3.90
CA ASP A 50 16.01 1.36 -3.11
C ASP A 50 16.18 0.72 -1.71
N GLY A 51 15.38 -0.30 -1.40
CA GLY A 51 15.43 -1.03 -0.14
C GLY A 51 14.62 -0.38 1.00
N ARG A 52 14.06 0.82 0.81
CA ARG A 52 13.17 1.42 1.82
C ARG A 52 11.87 0.62 1.93
N VAL A 53 11.41 0.45 3.16
CA VAL A 53 10.16 -0.26 3.48
C VAL A 53 9.15 0.75 4.03
N LEU A 54 7.91 0.64 3.57
CA LEU A 54 6.76 1.41 4.02
C LEU A 54 5.70 0.46 4.58
N SER A 55 5.25 0.71 5.80
CA SER A 55 4.10 0.04 6.42
C SER A 55 2.90 0.97 6.34
N ALA A 56 2.15 0.93 5.25
CA ALA A 56 1.01 1.83 5.03
C ALA A 56 -0.24 1.45 5.83
N PHE A 57 -0.30 0.23 6.35
CA PHE A 57 -1.40 -0.27 7.15
C PHE A 57 -1.03 -0.27 8.63
N ASP A 58 -2.03 -0.15 9.50
CA ASP A 58 -1.86 -0.23 10.94
C ASP A 58 -1.57 -1.68 11.39
N ASP A 59 -1.07 -1.81 12.63
CA ASP A 59 -0.78 -3.11 13.23
C ASP A 59 -2.10 -3.85 13.59
N GLY A 60 -2.03 -5.17 13.78
CA GLY A 60 -3.19 -5.98 14.20
C GLY A 60 -4.23 -6.25 13.11
N LEU A 61 -3.86 -5.97 11.85
CA LEU A 61 -4.67 -6.28 10.68
C LEU A 61 -4.28 -7.63 10.07
N GLU A 62 -5.24 -8.23 9.39
CA GLU A 62 -5.03 -9.41 8.57
C GLU A 62 -5.32 -9.12 7.11
N PHE A 63 -4.46 -9.60 6.22
CA PHE A 63 -4.51 -9.35 4.78
C PHE A 63 -4.78 -10.65 4.01
N ALA A 64 -5.69 -10.60 3.05
CA ALA A 64 -6.04 -11.74 2.20
C ALA A 64 -5.37 -11.66 0.83
N TYR A 65 -4.56 -12.67 0.49
CA TYR A 65 -3.92 -12.79 -0.82
C TYR A 65 -3.65 -14.25 -1.23
N ASP A 66 -4.39 -14.77 -2.20
CA ASP A 66 -4.13 -16.07 -2.83
C ASP A 66 -3.59 -15.87 -4.25
N PRO A 67 -2.29 -16.17 -4.51
CA PRO A 67 -1.70 -16.04 -5.86
C PRO A 67 -2.46 -16.75 -6.97
N ARG A 68 -3.27 -17.78 -6.66
CA ARG A 68 -4.07 -18.53 -7.64
C ARG A 68 -5.29 -17.76 -8.13
N HIS A 69 -5.83 -16.87 -7.29
CA HIS A 69 -7.08 -16.17 -7.54
C HIS A 69 -6.88 -14.65 -7.66
N ASP A 70 -5.82 -14.11 -7.06
CA ASP A 70 -5.62 -12.68 -6.85
C ASP A 70 -4.54 -12.07 -7.77
N ALA A 71 -4.18 -12.77 -8.85
CA ALA A 71 -3.25 -12.24 -9.85
C ALA A 71 -3.82 -11.01 -10.59
N ASP A 72 -5.13 -10.89 -10.63
CA ASP A 72 -5.89 -9.79 -11.22
C ASP A 72 -6.10 -8.60 -10.27
N LYS A 73 -5.61 -8.65 -9.02
CA LYS A 73 -5.71 -7.53 -8.08
C LYS A 73 -4.90 -6.29 -8.52
N LEU A 74 -3.96 -6.43 -9.44
CA LEU A 74 -3.25 -5.33 -10.09
C LEU A 74 -4.08 -4.73 -11.23
N SER A 75 -4.12 -3.40 -11.32
CA SER A 75 -4.70 -2.72 -12.47
C SER A 75 -3.99 -3.14 -13.77
N PRO A 76 -4.67 -3.12 -14.94
CA PRO A 76 -4.06 -3.46 -16.23
C PRO A 76 -2.76 -2.71 -16.54
N ASP A 77 -2.65 -1.46 -16.13
CA ASP A 77 -1.44 -0.64 -16.25
C ASP A 77 -0.46 -0.76 -15.07
N ARG A 78 -0.77 -1.62 -14.09
CA ARG A 78 0.02 -1.95 -12.89
C ARG A 78 0.31 -0.76 -11.97
N ARG A 79 -0.39 0.36 -12.15
CA ARG A 79 -0.20 1.56 -11.33
C ARG A 79 -0.86 1.45 -9.96
N TYR A 80 -1.89 0.61 -9.85
CA TYR A 80 -2.61 0.38 -8.61
C TYR A 80 -2.77 -1.11 -8.33
N THR A 81 -2.89 -1.45 -7.06
CA THR A 81 -3.35 -2.78 -6.62
C THR A 81 -4.49 -2.64 -5.63
N PHE A 82 -5.34 -3.64 -5.63
CA PHE A 82 -6.39 -3.86 -4.65
C PHE A 82 -5.86 -4.73 -3.51
N VAL A 83 -6.17 -4.38 -2.27
CA VAL A 83 -5.79 -5.13 -1.06
C VAL A 83 -7.04 -5.34 -0.22
N SER A 84 -7.31 -6.58 0.18
CA SER A 84 -8.39 -6.92 1.13
C SER A 84 -7.83 -7.12 2.52
N PHE A 85 -8.45 -6.54 3.53
CA PHE A 85 -7.99 -6.66 4.91
C PHE A 85 -9.14 -6.56 5.93
N SER A 86 -8.88 -7.01 7.15
CA SER A 86 -9.80 -6.92 8.29
C SER A 86 -9.03 -6.76 9.60
N ALA A 87 -9.72 -6.32 10.66
CA ALA A 87 -9.15 -6.33 11.99
C ALA A 87 -9.16 -7.75 12.56
N GLN A 88 -8.09 -8.10 13.28
CA GLN A 88 -8.03 -9.36 14.01
C GLN A 88 -8.95 -9.28 15.24
N GLY A 89 -9.82 -10.28 15.43
CA GLY A 89 -10.63 -10.43 16.63
C GLY A 89 -9.80 -10.94 17.80
N GLU A 90 -10.27 -10.70 19.03
CA GLU A 90 -9.55 -11.05 20.27
C GLU A 90 -9.18 -12.54 20.36
N ASP A 91 -9.93 -13.42 19.70
CA ASP A 91 -9.70 -14.88 19.69
C ASP A 91 -8.91 -15.37 18.45
N GLY A 92 -8.30 -14.47 17.66
CA GLY A 92 -7.65 -14.82 16.39
C GLY A 92 -8.64 -15.23 15.29
N THR A 93 -9.94 -15.14 15.55
CA THR A 93 -10.98 -15.10 14.54
C THR A 93 -10.98 -13.73 13.88
N ALA A 94 -11.40 -13.62 12.61
CA ALA A 94 -11.67 -12.30 12.04
C ALA A 94 -12.69 -11.61 12.96
N ALA A 95 -12.36 -10.41 13.47
CA ALA A 95 -13.33 -9.62 14.19
C ALA A 95 -14.56 -9.46 13.29
N SER A 96 -15.74 -9.19 13.84
CA SER A 96 -16.90 -8.76 13.06
C SER A 96 -16.68 -7.43 12.32
N SER A 97 -15.42 -6.98 12.16
CA SER A 97 -15.03 -5.84 11.35
C SER A 97 -15.38 -6.15 9.91
N GLU A 98 -16.20 -5.27 9.35
CA GLU A 98 -16.58 -5.24 7.96
C GLU A 98 -15.35 -5.50 7.08
N TYR A 99 -15.44 -6.41 6.10
CA TYR A 99 -14.34 -6.65 5.18
C TYR A 99 -14.01 -5.34 4.46
N LEU A 100 -12.82 -4.80 4.72
CA LEU A 100 -12.32 -3.58 4.12
C LEU A 100 -11.45 -3.90 2.91
N CYS A 101 -11.33 -2.90 2.06
CA CYS A 101 -10.40 -2.95 0.96
C CYS A 101 -9.70 -1.61 0.75
N ALA A 102 -8.47 -1.67 0.28
CA ALA A 102 -7.63 -0.53 0.01
C ALA A 102 -7.13 -0.55 -1.44
N PHE A 103 -7.05 0.65 -2.02
CA PHE A 103 -6.38 0.89 -3.30
C PHE A 103 -5.00 1.45 -3.01
N VAL A 104 -3.97 0.73 -3.44
CA VAL A 104 -2.56 1.08 -3.19
C VAL A 104 -1.90 1.47 -4.50
N ARG A 105 -1.30 2.65 -4.55
CA ARG A 105 -0.48 3.12 -5.67
C ARG A 105 0.87 2.42 -5.65
N MET A 106 1.20 1.72 -6.73
CA MET A 106 2.41 0.89 -6.84
C MET A 106 3.68 1.69 -7.15
N ASP A 107 3.56 2.99 -7.43
CA ASP A 107 4.71 3.88 -7.64
C ASP A 107 5.42 4.21 -6.32
N ASP A 108 4.70 4.24 -5.19
CA ASP A 108 5.24 4.71 -3.92
C ASP A 108 4.72 3.98 -2.67
N GLY A 109 3.71 3.10 -2.83
CA GLY A 109 3.06 2.33 -1.79
C GLY A 109 1.96 3.09 -1.04
N CYS A 110 1.54 4.26 -1.53
CA CYS A 110 0.47 5.06 -0.91
C CYS A 110 -0.89 4.36 -1.03
N VAL A 111 -1.58 4.17 0.09
CA VAL A 111 -3.01 3.82 0.13
C VAL A 111 -3.79 5.10 -0.17
N VAL A 112 -4.33 5.18 -1.39
CA VAL A 112 -5.04 6.37 -1.89
C VAL A 112 -6.52 6.37 -1.50
N HIS A 113 -7.08 5.20 -1.22
CA HIS A 113 -8.48 5.05 -0.84
C HIS A 113 -8.71 3.76 -0.05
N VAL A 114 -9.59 3.82 0.95
CA VAL A 114 -10.12 2.67 1.68
C VAL A 114 -11.63 2.67 1.51
N ALA A 115 -12.19 1.48 1.27
CA ALA A 115 -13.62 1.28 1.05
C ALA A 115 -14.11 0.01 1.76
N GLN A 116 -15.42 -0.16 1.76
CA GLN A 116 -16.13 -1.30 2.34
C GLN A 116 -17.29 -1.76 1.44
N GLY A 117 -17.84 -2.94 1.74
CA GLY A 117 -19.07 -3.43 1.09
C GLY A 117 -18.91 -3.72 -0.41
N SER A 118 -19.86 -3.27 -1.23
CA SER A 118 -19.91 -3.59 -2.66
C SER A 118 -18.72 -3.10 -3.48
N VAL A 119 -17.96 -2.13 -2.95
CA VAL A 119 -16.71 -1.65 -3.56
C VAL A 119 -15.66 -2.77 -3.54
N CYS A 120 -15.59 -3.55 -2.46
CA CYS A 120 -14.54 -4.57 -2.31
C CYS A 120 -14.74 -5.81 -3.17
N GLY A 121 -15.93 -6.03 -3.73
CA GLY A 121 -16.21 -7.11 -4.68
C GLY A 121 -16.10 -6.71 -6.16
N GLY A 122 -15.50 -5.56 -6.43
CA GLY A 122 -15.39 -5.02 -7.78
C GLY A 122 -14.32 -5.68 -8.65
N GLN A 123 -14.10 -5.09 -9.83
CA GLN A 123 -13.09 -5.54 -10.79
C GLN A 123 -12.45 -4.37 -11.52
N TRP A 124 -11.22 -4.58 -11.98
CA TRP A 124 -10.52 -3.59 -12.79
C TRP A 124 -11.09 -3.46 -14.19
N GLN A 125 -11.10 -2.24 -14.68
CA GLN A 125 -11.32 -1.85 -16.06
C GLN A 125 -10.12 -1.04 -16.55
N PRO A 126 -9.71 -1.18 -17.82
CA PRO A 126 -8.57 -0.42 -18.33
C PRO A 126 -8.75 1.11 -18.25
N PRO A 127 -7.66 1.87 -18.03
CA PRO A 127 -6.34 1.37 -17.62
C PRO A 127 -6.25 1.06 -16.12
N HIS A 128 -6.99 1.79 -15.27
CA HIS A 128 -7.03 1.67 -13.80
C HIS A 128 -8.36 2.19 -13.22
N ARG A 129 -9.48 1.79 -13.83
CA ARG A 129 -10.83 2.11 -13.34
C ARG A 129 -11.37 0.94 -12.52
N TRP A 130 -12.16 1.22 -11.50
CA TRP A 130 -12.75 0.19 -10.66
C TRP A 130 -14.26 0.15 -10.86
N THR A 131 -14.79 -1.02 -11.22
CA THR A 131 -16.23 -1.28 -11.31
C THR A 131 -16.66 -1.98 -10.04
N HIS A 132 -17.62 -1.43 -9.31
CA HIS A 132 -18.16 -2.04 -8.09
C HIS A 132 -18.94 -3.32 -8.41
N ALA A 133 -19.09 -4.21 -7.43
CA ALA A 133 -19.81 -5.48 -7.59
C ALA A 133 -21.29 -5.30 -8.00
N ASP A 134 -21.89 -4.15 -7.66
CA ASP A 134 -23.29 -3.81 -7.97
C ASP A 134 -23.51 -3.36 -9.43
N GLY A 135 -22.47 -3.42 -10.28
CA GLY A 135 -22.57 -3.10 -11.70
C GLY A 135 -22.69 -1.60 -12.00
N ARG A 136 -22.45 -0.73 -11.01
CA ARG A 136 -22.33 0.72 -11.27
C ARG A 136 -21.21 1.01 -12.26
N ARG A 137 -21.31 2.17 -12.92
CA ARG A 137 -20.31 2.65 -13.89
C ARG A 137 -18.91 2.60 -13.25
N ALA A 138 -17.93 2.11 -14.02
CA ALA A 138 -16.54 2.09 -13.59
C ALA A 138 -16.08 3.51 -13.29
N GLU A 139 -15.64 3.78 -12.08
CA GLU A 139 -15.07 5.09 -11.73
C GLU A 139 -13.54 4.99 -11.77
N PRO A 140 -12.82 6.04 -12.19
CA PRO A 140 -11.39 6.11 -11.94
C PRO A 140 -11.13 5.86 -10.46
N VAL A 141 -10.12 5.07 -10.12
CA VAL A 141 -9.64 5.07 -8.74
C VAL A 141 -9.27 6.51 -8.42
N THR A 142 -10.05 7.12 -7.54
CA THR A 142 -9.88 8.54 -7.27
C THR A 142 -8.56 8.69 -6.53
N ASP A 143 -7.60 9.35 -7.16
CA ASP A 143 -6.34 9.75 -6.54
C ASP A 143 -6.64 10.92 -5.60
N HIS A 144 -7.35 10.64 -4.51
CA HIS A 144 -7.53 11.55 -3.37
C HIS A 144 -6.68 11.05 -2.20
N PRO A 145 -5.34 11.02 -2.34
CA PRO A 145 -4.48 10.57 -1.27
C PRO A 145 -4.66 11.50 -0.05
N PRO A 146 -4.58 10.96 1.17
CA PRO A 146 -4.75 11.74 2.38
C PRO A 146 -3.75 12.90 2.41
N LYS A 147 -4.23 14.10 2.79
CA LYS A 147 -3.42 15.34 2.82
C LYS A 147 -3.17 15.79 4.25
N MET A 148 -1.93 16.09 4.60
CA MET A 148 -1.54 16.53 5.95
C MET A 148 -2.29 17.78 6.39
N ALA A 149 -2.59 18.70 5.45
CA ALA A 149 -3.36 19.91 5.74
C ALA A 149 -4.80 19.62 6.21
N GLU A 150 -5.45 18.61 5.63
CA GLU A 150 -6.81 18.20 6.01
C GLU A 150 -6.79 17.46 7.35
N ILE A 151 -5.87 16.51 7.49
CA ILE A 151 -5.71 15.71 8.72
C ILE A 151 -5.38 16.63 9.91
N VAL A 152 -4.46 17.60 9.75
CA VAL A 152 -4.12 18.50 10.86
C VAL A 152 -5.28 19.43 11.23
N ALA A 153 -6.10 19.86 10.27
CA ALA A 153 -7.27 20.69 10.54
C ALA A 153 -8.33 19.90 11.33
N ALA A 154 -8.63 18.67 10.91
CA ALA A 154 -9.53 17.77 11.63
C ALA A 154 -8.99 17.45 13.03
N TYR A 155 -7.71 17.09 13.14
CA TYR A 155 -7.04 16.79 14.41
C TYR A 155 -7.09 17.95 15.40
N ALA A 156 -6.78 19.17 14.94
CA ALA A 156 -6.78 20.37 15.77
C ALA A 156 -8.18 20.77 16.24
N SER A 157 -9.20 20.62 15.39
CA SER A 157 -10.59 20.91 15.76
C SER A 157 -11.20 19.89 16.72
N GLY A 158 -10.59 18.71 16.84
CA GLY A 158 -11.20 17.59 17.56
C GLY A 158 -12.34 16.93 16.80
N HIS A 159 -12.70 17.41 15.60
CA HIS A 159 -13.74 16.84 14.77
C HIS A 159 -13.28 15.47 14.24
N LYS A 160 -13.83 14.42 14.83
CA LYS A 160 -13.71 13.06 14.31
C LYS A 160 -14.88 12.80 13.36
N ASP A 161 -14.69 11.94 12.38
CA ASP A 161 -15.77 11.35 11.60
C ASP A 161 -16.56 10.31 12.44
N GLY A 162 -17.02 10.70 13.63
CA GLY A 162 -18.13 10.10 14.34
C GLY A 162 -18.03 8.65 14.85
N SER A 163 -17.11 7.80 14.39
CA SER A 163 -17.16 6.36 14.67
C SER A 163 -15.88 5.75 15.26
N GLN A 164 -14.70 6.34 15.04
CA GLN A 164 -13.44 5.72 15.45
C GLN A 164 -12.87 6.27 16.77
N VAL A 165 -12.62 5.37 17.71
CA VAL A 165 -11.81 5.61 18.91
C VAL A 165 -10.56 4.75 18.80
N SER A 166 -9.49 5.33 18.27
CA SER A 166 -8.21 4.64 18.07
C SER A 166 -7.14 5.15 19.04
N GLN A 167 -6.18 4.29 19.37
CA GLN A 167 -4.97 4.66 20.09
C GLN A 167 -3.74 4.30 19.25
N PRO A 168 -2.84 5.25 18.95
CA PRO A 168 -2.88 6.67 19.34
C PRO A 168 -3.99 7.46 18.64
N ARG A 169 -4.40 8.59 19.26
CA ARG A 169 -5.55 9.42 18.82
C ARG A 169 -5.47 9.81 17.34
N VAL A 170 -4.27 10.01 16.79
CA VAL A 170 -4.07 10.42 15.39
C VAL A 170 -4.63 9.42 14.39
N LEU A 171 -4.68 8.13 14.73
CA LEU A 171 -5.22 7.09 13.85
C LEU A 171 -6.72 7.27 13.60
N ALA A 172 -7.47 7.84 14.55
CA ALA A 172 -8.90 8.12 14.40
C ALA A 172 -9.21 9.26 13.41
N TYR A 173 -8.18 9.82 12.76
CA TYR A 173 -8.32 10.85 11.73
C TYR A 173 -7.81 10.36 10.38
N LEU A 174 -7.28 9.13 10.30
CA LEU A 174 -6.81 8.50 9.08
C LEU A 174 -7.89 7.58 8.53
N ALA A 175 -7.75 7.19 7.26
CA ALA A 175 -8.62 6.16 6.71
C ALA A 175 -8.46 4.85 7.50
N GLU A 176 -9.56 4.12 7.68
CA GLU A 176 -9.59 2.93 8.53
C GLU A 176 -8.51 1.90 8.14
N GLY A 177 -7.79 1.39 9.14
CA GLY A 177 -6.70 0.45 8.96
C GLY A 177 -5.43 1.02 8.31
N THR A 178 -5.36 2.33 8.04
CA THR A 178 -4.12 2.96 7.54
C THR A 178 -3.27 3.55 8.67
N SER A 179 -1.96 3.54 8.47
CA SER A 179 -0.99 4.04 9.45
C SER A 179 -0.62 5.50 9.19
N PHE A 180 0.04 6.13 10.16
CA PHE A 180 0.64 7.45 9.97
C PHE A 180 1.71 7.47 8.86
N ASP A 181 2.40 6.35 8.60
CA ASP A 181 3.38 6.28 7.52
C ASP A 181 2.74 6.33 6.14
N ASN A 182 1.48 5.88 6.00
CA ASN A 182 0.71 6.09 4.78
C ASN A 182 0.59 7.57 4.45
N LEU A 183 0.21 8.40 5.43
CA LEU A 183 0.12 9.85 5.25
C LEU A 183 1.46 10.46 4.80
N LEU A 184 2.58 10.00 5.38
CA LEU A 184 3.93 10.46 4.98
C LEU A 184 4.35 9.98 3.59
N ALA A 185 3.82 8.85 3.12
CA ALA A 185 4.05 8.35 1.77
C ALA A 185 3.20 9.11 0.73
N CYS A 186 1.94 9.35 1.07
CA CYS A 186 0.92 9.95 0.21
C CYS A 186 1.06 11.47 0.04
N ASP A 187 1.47 12.19 1.09
CA ASP A 187 1.66 13.64 1.08
C ASP A 187 3.02 14.01 1.70
N PRO A 188 4.16 13.61 1.11
CA PRO A 188 5.47 13.76 1.74
C PRO A 188 5.79 15.22 2.09
N PRO A 189 6.57 15.49 3.16
CA PRO A 189 6.95 16.86 3.51
C PRO A 189 7.69 17.57 2.38
N GLY A 190 7.15 18.70 1.93
CA GLY A 190 7.69 19.57 0.89
C GLY A 190 7.52 21.03 1.28
N ALA A 191 7.93 21.95 0.41
CA ALA A 191 7.82 23.39 0.68
C ALA A 191 6.36 23.81 0.96
N ASP A 192 5.41 23.26 0.21
CA ASP A 192 4.01 23.67 0.22
C ASP A 192 3.23 23.21 1.47
N ASN A 193 3.61 22.08 2.07
CA ASN A 193 2.91 21.49 3.22
C ASN A 193 3.73 21.51 4.53
N ARG A 194 4.95 22.07 4.52
CA ARG A 194 5.87 22.11 5.68
C ARG A 194 5.25 22.73 6.94
N ASN A 195 4.40 23.75 6.77
CA ASN A 195 3.71 24.38 7.88
C ASN A 195 2.68 23.43 8.52
N SER A 196 1.89 22.71 7.72
CA SER A 196 0.94 21.70 8.20
C SER A 196 1.64 20.61 8.98
N TYR A 197 2.77 20.14 8.47
CA TYR A 197 3.66 19.21 9.16
C TYR A 197 4.19 19.74 10.50
N SER A 198 4.60 21.01 10.55
CA SER A 198 5.11 21.62 11.78
C SER A 198 4.01 21.76 12.85
N LYS A 199 2.78 22.09 12.43
CA LYS A 199 1.60 22.13 13.31
C LYS A 199 1.25 20.75 13.84
N MET A 200 1.20 19.74 12.97
CA MET A 200 0.95 18.35 13.38
C MET A 200 1.98 17.89 14.41
N LEU A 201 3.27 18.20 14.20
CA LEU A 201 4.32 17.88 15.16
C LEU A 201 4.08 18.50 16.55
N ALA A 202 3.55 19.72 16.62
CA ALA A 202 3.21 20.35 17.89
C ALA A 202 2.04 19.64 18.58
N LEU A 203 1.00 19.28 17.81
CA LEU A 203 -0.19 18.58 18.31
C LEU A 203 0.15 17.17 18.82
N LEU A 204 0.94 16.39 18.08
CA LEU A 204 1.38 15.06 18.52
C LEU A 204 2.18 15.11 19.83
N LYS A 205 3.03 16.13 20.02
CA LYS A 205 3.76 16.31 21.28
C LYS A 205 2.83 16.67 22.44
N ALA A 206 1.84 17.53 22.19
CA ALA A 206 0.86 17.91 23.21
C ALA A 206 0.08 16.68 23.69
N ASP A 207 -0.27 15.79 22.77
CA ASP A 207 -0.99 14.53 23.05
C ASP A 207 -0.07 13.38 23.49
N ARG A 208 1.23 13.65 23.67
CA ARG A 208 2.26 12.67 24.08
C ARG A 208 2.39 11.47 23.13
N ASP A 209 1.99 11.63 21.87
CA ASP A 209 2.25 10.65 20.81
C ASP A 209 3.72 10.77 20.36
N THR A 210 4.60 10.21 21.18
CA THR A 210 6.06 10.28 20.99
C THR A 210 6.52 9.51 19.76
N GLN A 211 5.83 8.42 19.41
CA GLN A 211 6.16 7.56 18.28
C GLN A 211 5.92 8.28 16.95
N ASN A 212 4.70 8.79 16.72
CA ASN A 212 4.39 9.50 15.47
C ASN A 212 5.12 10.84 15.40
N ALA A 213 5.33 11.52 16.54
CA ALA A 213 6.18 12.72 16.59
C ALA A 213 7.64 12.43 16.18
N ALA A 214 8.19 11.26 16.52
CA ALA A 214 9.53 10.87 16.11
C ALA A 214 9.59 10.58 14.60
N ARG A 215 8.63 9.81 14.07
CA ARG A 215 8.48 9.54 12.62
C ARG A 215 8.40 10.85 11.83
N LEU A 216 7.57 11.79 12.29
CA LEU A 216 7.38 13.09 11.65
C LEU A 216 8.64 13.96 11.65
N ARG A 217 9.37 13.99 12.78
CA ARG A 217 10.67 14.69 12.85
C ARG A 217 11.69 14.11 11.88
N ALA A 218 11.73 12.78 11.73
CA ALA A 218 12.63 12.13 10.78
C ALA A 218 12.27 12.51 9.33
N ALA A 219 10.98 12.50 8.98
CA ALA A 219 10.51 12.92 7.66
C ALA A 219 10.85 14.38 7.35
N LEU A 220 10.64 15.29 8.30
CA LEU A 220 11.00 16.71 8.15
C LEU A 220 12.51 16.96 7.98
N LYS A 221 13.36 16.10 8.56
CA LYS A 221 14.82 16.17 8.41
C LYS A 221 15.30 15.61 7.07
N ALA A 222 14.64 14.57 6.56
CA ALA A 222 14.98 13.97 5.28
C ALA A 222 14.76 14.92 4.09
N GLY A 223 13.92 15.95 4.27
CA GLY A 223 13.63 16.96 3.24
C GLY A 223 12.68 16.45 2.16
N PRO A 224 12.38 17.28 1.15
CA PRO A 224 11.51 16.90 0.04
C PRO A 224 12.04 15.65 -0.64
N ARG A 225 11.18 14.63 -0.75
CA ARG A 225 11.48 13.47 -1.59
C ARG A 225 11.54 13.98 -3.03
N PRO A 226 12.56 13.65 -3.84
CA PRO A 226 12.52 13.97 -5.26
C PRO A 226 11.23 13.37 -5.83
N ALA A 227 10.43 14.19 -6.49
CA ALA A 227 9.28 13.72 -7.23
C ALA A 227 9.77 12.64 -8.20
N ALA A 228 9.08 11.50 -8.27
CA ALA A 228 9.33 10.56 -9.34
C ALA A 228 9.05 11.30 -10.64
N THR A 229 10.11 11.69 -11.35
CA THR A 229 10.02 12.30 -12.67
C THR A 229 9.52 11.22 -13.61
N HIS A 230 8.20 11.06 -13.71
CA HIS A 230 7.59 10.29 -14.79
C HIS A 230 7.66 11.14 -16.05
N ALA A 231 8.81 11.11 -16.71
CA ALA A 231 8.82 11.30 -18.16
C ALA A 231 8.00 10.13 -18.72
N VAL A 232 6.77 10.43 -19.16
CA VAL A 232 6.05 9.56 -20.09
C VAL A 232 6.99 9.39 -21.28
N PRO A 233 7.45 8.17 -21.62
CA PRO A 233 7.97 7.98 -22.96
C PRO A 233 6.78 8.17 -23.88
N ASP A 234 6.76 9.32 -24.57
CA ASP A 234 5.90 9.51 -25.72
C ASP A 234 6.06 8.28 -26.60
N SER A 235 4.98 7.49 -26.70
CA SER A 235 4.91 6.45 -27.72
C SER A 235 5.18 7.13 -29.06
N PRO A 236 6.03 6.57 -29.93
CA PRO A 236 6.28 7.18 -31.22
C PRO A 236 4.94 7.24 -31.96
N SER A 237 4.50 8.47 -32.19
CA SER A 237 3.49 8.81 -33.18
C SER A 237 3.87 8.08 -34.46
N ALA A 238 3.13 7.01 -34.78
CA ALA A 238 3.17 6.41 -36.10
C ALA A 238 2.66 7.47 -37.06
N THR A 239 3.59 8.18 -37.67
CA THR A 239 3.30 9.08 -38.78
C THR A 239 2.61 8.25 -39.84
N ARG A 240 1.38 8.68 -40.15
CA ARG A 240 0.52 8.27 -41.25
C ARG A 240 1.25 8.46 -42.59
N LYS A 241 2.25 7.64 -42.88
CA LYS A 241 2.96 7.58 -44.16
C LYS A 241 3.54 6.21 -44.53
N GLU A 242 3.48 5.20 -43.64
CA GLU A 242 3.96 3.83 -43.92
C GLU A 242 2.86 2.74 -43.90
N VAL A 243 1.59 3.11 -44.08
CA VAL A 243 0.48 2.12 -44.28
C VAL A 243 0.00 2.11 -45.74
N LEU A 244 0.57 2.95 -46.61
CA LEU A 244 0.14 3.09 -48.01
C LEU A 244 1.05 2.42 -49.05
N ASP A 245 2.13 1.75 -48.62
CA ASP A 245 3.02 1.00 -49.55
C ASP A 245 2.78 -0.52 -49.53
N PHE A 246 1.85 -1.03 -48.71
CA PHE A 246 1.53 -2.47 -48.66
C PHE A 246 0.30 -2.89 -49.49
N LEU A 247 -0.39 -1.93 -50.10
CA LEU A 247 -1.59 -2.18 -50.92
C LEU A 247 -1.49 -1.46 -52.28
N GLY A 248 -0.60 -1.92 -53.14
CA GLY A 248 -0.67 -1.51 -54.55
C GLY A 248 0.53 -1.86 -55.41
N SER A 249 0.51 -3.03 -56.05
CA SER A 249 0.57 -3.06 -57.51
C SER A 249 0.23 -4.43 -58.12
N PRO A 250 -0.30 -4.45 -59.35
CA PRO A 250 -0.91 -5.61 -59.98
C PRO A 250 0.11 -6.49 -60.73
N ARG A 251 -0.40 -7.66 -61.15
CA ARG A 251 0.24 -8.73 -61.92
C ARG A 251 1.00 -8.26 -63.17
N PRO A 252 1.89 -9.11 -63.67
CA PRO A 252 1.69 -9.72 -65.00
C PRO A 252 1.13 -11.14 -64.92
#